data_AF-A0A4P9YH14-F1
#
_entry.id   AF-A0A4P9YH14-F1
#
_cell.length_a   1.000
_cell.length_b   1.000
_cell.length_c   1.000
_cell.angle_alpha   90.00
_cell.angle_beta   90.00
_cell.angle_gamma   90.00
#
_symmetry.space_group_name_H-M   'P 1'
#
loop_
_entity.id
_entity.type
_entity.pdbx_description
1 polymer ?
#
loop_
_entity_poly.entity_id
_entity_poly.type
_entity_poly.pdbx_seq_one_letter_code
_entity_poly.pdbx_strand_id
1 'polypeptide(L)'
;RQGVLKNISDLETPNLNAALENVALAFDAVEQHRKIMIDRMDVRAKQNLHLYKIILAHKIIILKDELKLRENAVTKETKKQQALEKATIKSGIDKTKISQLELAGANQEVVHSNLALTEHVERFETQKMLDIKSILEEILYSEMVFHAKSLELYSEAKNILQAANIEEDIEYMNERLKFTHEEDLIKKQ
;
A
#
# COMPACT_ATOMS: atom_id res chain seq x y z
N ARG A 1 -8.31 -23.52 -13.21
CA ARG A 1 -7.00 -24.01 -13.72
C ARG A 1 -6.62 -25.30 -13.00
N GLN A 2 -6.43 -25.28 -11.68
CA GLN A 2 -6.20 -26.48 -10.85
C GLN A 2 -7.22 -27.62 -11.10
N GLY A 3 -8.53 -27.34 -10.99
CA GLY A 3 -9.56 -28.37 -11.18
C GLY A 3 -9.58 -29.04 -12.56
N VAL A 4 -9.08 -28.36 -13.60
CA VAL A 4 -8.97 -28.96 -14.95
C VAL A 4 -7.74 -29.87 -15.01
N LEU A 5 -6.60 -29.44 -14.47
CA LEU A 5 -5.37 -30.22 -14.44
C LEU A 5 -5.49 -31.48 -13.59
N LYS A 6 -6.17 -31.39 -12.44
CA LYS A 6 -6.43 -32.56 -11.59
C LYS A 6 -7.33 -33.59 -12.29
N ASN A 7 -8.36 -33.13 -13.00
CA ASN A 7 -9.23 -34.04 -13.75
C ASN A 7 -8.50 -34.72 -14.92
N ILE A 8 -7.52 -34.04 -15.54
CA ILE A 8 -6.71 -34.63 -16.60
C ILE A 8 -5.70 -35.61 -16.00
N SER A 9 -5.02 -35.23 -14.89
CA SER A 9 -4.02 -36.11 -14.27
C SER A 9 -4.59 -37.48 -13.95
N ASP A 10 -5.82 -37.55 -13.42
CA ASP A 10 -6.47 -38.81 -13.04
C ASP A 10 -6.68 -39.80 -14.22
N LEU A 11 -6.53 -39.33 -15.47
CA LEU A 11 -6.63 -40.12 -16.69
C LEU A 11 -5.27 -40.51 -17.28
N GLU A 12 -4.17 -39.98 -16.75
CA GLU A 12 -2.83 -40.14 -17.30
C GLU A 12 -2.03 -41.27 -16.65
N THR A 13 -0.91 -41.61 -17.27
CA THR A 13 0.08 -42.57 -16.78
C THR A 13 0.78 -42.11 -15.51
N PRO A 14 1.33 -43.01 -14.67
CA PRO A 14 1.76 -42.67 -13.32
C PRO A 14 2.75 -41.50 -13.20
N ASN A 15 3.78 -41.43 -14.05
CA ASN A 15 4.76 -40.34 -13.97
C ASN A 15 4.17 -39.00 -14.45
N LEU A 16 3.39 -39.01 -15.53
CA LEU A 16 2.71 -37.82 -16.02
C LEU A 16 1.61 -37.33 -15.04
N ASN A 17 0.85 -38.25 -14.45
CA ASN A 17 -0.14 -37.95 -13.41
C ASN A 17 0.52 -37.21 -12.23
N ALA A 18 1.60 -37.75 -11.66
CA ALA A 18 2.29 -37.15 -10.53
C ALA A 18 2.85 -35.76 -10.87
N ALA A 19 3.37 -35.59 -12.08
CA ALA A 19 3.85 -34.29 -12.56
C ALA A 19 2.72 -33.25 -12.70
N LEU A 20 1.58 -33.65 -13.27
CA LEU A 20 0.41 -32.78 -13.42
C LEU A 20 -0.23 -32.43 -12.07
N GLU A 21 -0.23 -33.36 -11.10
CA GLU A 21 -0.69 -33.10 -9.74
C GLU A 21 0.19 -32.04 -9.05
N ASN A 22 1.51 -32.16 -9.18
CA ASN A 22 2.44 -31.16 -8.64
C ASN A 22 2.23 -29.77 -9.26
N VAL A 23 2.00 -29.69 -10.57
CA VAL A 23 1.66 -28.42 -11.24
C VAL A 23 0.33 -27.85 -10.72
N ALA A 24 -0.67 -28.70 -10.50
CA ALA A 24 -1.95 -28.28 -9.94
C ALA A 24 -1.82 -27.74 -8.51
N LEU A 25 -1.00 -28.39 -7.67
CA LEU A 25 -0.69 -27.95 -6.31
C LEU A 25 0.05 -26.60 -6.31
N ALA A 26 1.03 -26.42 -7.21
CA ALA A 26 1.73 -25.15 -7.33
C ALA A 26 0.79 -24.00 -7.72
N PHE A 27 -0.18 -24.24 -8.63
CA PHE A 27 -1.19 -23.23 -8.94
C PHE A 27 -2.04 -22.87 -7.72
N ASP A 28 -2.47 -23.84 -6.93
CA ASP A 28 -3.25 -23.57 -5.72
C ASP A 28 -2.45 -22.77 -4.70
N ALA A 29 -1.20 -23.18 -4.43
CA ALA A 29 -0.31 -22.48 -3.52
C ALA A 29 -0.07 -21.02 -3.96
N VAL A 30 0.11 -20.75 -5.25
CA VAL A 30 0.24 -19.38 -5.77
C VAL A 30 -1.04 -18.56 -5.56
N GLU A 31 -2.22 -19.14 -5.77
CA GLU A 31 -3.48 -18.45 -5.49
C GLU A 31 -3.65 -18.14 -3.99
N GLN A 32 -3.25 -19.05 -3.11
CA GLN A 32 -3.25 -18.82 -1.66
C GLN A 32 -2.29 -17.68 -1.28
N HIS A 33 -1.07 -17.67 -1.83
CA HIS A 33 -0.11 -16.58 -1.60
C HIS A 33 -0.61 -15.24 -2.14
N ARG A 34 -1.32 -15.23 -3.28
CA ARG A 34 -1.96 -14.01 -3.80
C ARG A 34 -3.01 -13.49 -2.82
N LYS A 35 -3.82 -14.38 -2.24
CA LYS A 35 -4.80 -13.99 -1.22
C LYS A 35 -4.12 -13.37 0.01
N ILE A 36 -3.04 -13.98 0.52
CA ILE A 36 -2.26 -13.44 1.65
C ILE A 36 -1.73 -12.04 1.32
N MET A 37 -1.19 -11.84 0.12
CA MET A 37 -0.72 -10.53 -0.34
C MET A 37 -1.86 -9.49 -0.35
N ILE A 38 -3.01 -9.83 -0.92
CA ILE A 38 -4.19 -8.94 -0.97
C ILE A 38 -4.65 -8.59 0.44
N ASP A 39 -4.81 -9.59 1.32
CA ASP A 39 -5.26 -9.38 2.70
C ASP A 39 -4.28 -8.47 3.47
N ARG A 40 -2.97 -8.67 3.28
CA ARG A 40 -1.94 -7.78 3.85
C ARG A 40 -2.05 -6.35 3.33
N MET A 41 -2.20 -6.17 2.02
CA MET A 41 -2.32 -4.85 1.39
C MET A 41 -3.61 -4.14 1.81
N ASP A 42 -4.70 -4.87 2.02
CA ASP A 42 -5.96 -4.30 2.49
C ASP A 42 -5.81 -3.71 3.90
N VAL A 43 -5.11 -4.42 4.79
CA VAL A 43 -4.83 -3.93 6.15
C VAL A 43 -3.80 -2.80 6.14
N ARG A 44 -2.68 -2.97 5.42
CA ARG A 44 -1.52 -2.05 5.52
C ARG A 44 -1.58 -0.85 4.59
N ALA A 45 -2.31 -0.92 3.48
CA ALA A 45 -2.41 0.16 2.51
C ALA A 45 -3.81 0.77 2.45
N LYS A 46 -4.87 -0.03 2.21
CA LYS A 46 -6.22 0.54 2.05
C LYS A 46 -6.74 1.24 3.30
N GLN A 47 -6.59 0.63 4.48
CA GLN A 47 -7.04 1.27 5.73
C GLN A 47 -6.27 2.57 6.01
N ASN A 48 -4.95 2.58 5.80
CA ASN A 48 -4.12 3.76 5.98
C ASN A 48 -4.48 4.88 4.99
N LEU A 49 -4.74 4.54 3.71
CA LEU A 49 -5.22 5.51 2.72
C LEU A 49 -6.62 6.04 3.05
N HIS A 50 -7.50 5.22 3.61
CA HIS A 50 -8.83 5.64 4.03
C HIS A 50 -8.75 6.65 5.20
N LEU A 51 -7.95 6.34 6.22
CA LEU A 51 -7.71 7.24 7.36
C LEU A 51 -7.07 8.55 6.91
N TYR A 52 -6.18 8.49 5.92
CA TYR A 52 -5.52 9.66 5.37
C TYR A 52 -6.50 10.70 4.81
N LYS A 53 -7.60 10.27 4.15
CA LYS A 53 -8.67 11.18 3.69
C LYS A 53 -9.35 11.91 4.85
N ILE A 54 -9.57 11.23 5.97
CA ILE A 54 -10.21 11.80 7.17
C ILE A 54 -9.25 12.79 7.84
N ILE A 55 -7.98 12.43 8.00
CA ILE A 55 -6.93 13.28 8.57
C ILE A 55 -6.78 14.57 7.77
N LEU A 56 -6.73 14.47 6.43
CA LEU A 56 -6.70 15.62 5.53
C LEU A 56 -7.88 16.57 5.76
N ALA A 57 -9.10 16.03 5.84
CA ALA A 57 -10.30 16.83 6.04
C ALA A 57 -10.25 17.61 7.36
N HIS A 58 -9.87 16.94 8.47
CA HIS A 58 -9.70 17.61 9.76
C HIS A 58 -8.58 18.65 9.72
N LYS A 59 -7.45 18.34 9.07
CA LYS A 59 -6.33 19.29 8.99
C LYS A 59 -6.70 20.54 8.20
N ILE A 60 -7.47 20.42 7.12
CA ILE A 60 -7.96 21.56 6.35
C ILE A 60 -8.81 22.49 7.23
N ILE A 61 -9.64 21.94 8.11
CA ILE A 61 -10.45 22.73 9.04
C ILE A 61 -9.52 23.51 10.00
N ILE A 62 -8.57 22.83 10.63
CA ILE A 62 -7.62 23.44 11.58
C ILE A 62 -6.80 24.55 10.91
N LEU A 63 -6.24 24.29 9.73
CA LEU A 63 -5.44 25.27 8.99
C LEU A 63 -6.25 26.49 8.57
N LYS A 64 -7.54 26.32 8.25
CA LYS A 64 -8.43 27.47 7.97
C LYS A 64 -8.65 28.33 9.20
N ASP A 65 -8.83 27.72 10.37
CA ASP A 65 -9.00 28.45 11.63
C ASP A 65 -7.72 29.20 12.03
N GLU A 66 -6.56 28.54 11.91
CA GLU A 66 -5.25 29.17 12.16
C GLU A 66 -4.95 30.31 11.18
N LEU A 67 -5.30 30.15 9.90
CA LEU A 67 -5.15 31.19 8.89
C LEU A 67 -6.04 32.40 9.22
N LYS A 68 -7.29 32.16 9.64
CA LYS A 68 -8.20 33.22 10.09
C LYS A 68 -7.68 33.95 11.34
N LEU A 69 -7.09 33.22 12.29
CA LEU A 69 -6.45 33.83 13.47
C LEU A 69 -5.29 34.74 13.07
N ARG A 70 -4.44 34.28 12.15
CA ARG A 70 -3.33 35.08 11.60
C ARG A 70 -3.84 36.34 10.89
N GLU A 71 -4.87 36.22 10.05
CA GLU A 71 -5.48 37.35 9.34
C GLU A 71 -6.06 38.41 10.31
N ASN A 72 -6.69 37.96 11.39
CA ASN A 72 -7.19 38.85 12.43
C ASN A 72 -6.05 39.57 13.16
N ALA A 73 -4.95 38.86 13.48
CA ALA A 73 -3.77 39.46 14.10
C ALA A 73 -3.15 40.54 13.20
N VAL A 74 -2.96 40.26 11.90
CA VAL A 74 -2.44 41.22 10.91
C VAL A 74 -3.37 42.42 10.75
N THR A 75 -4.68 42.19 10.75
CA THR A 75 -5.67 43.28 10.70
C THR A 75 -5.59 44.17 11.94
N LYS A 76 -5.40 43.57 13.13
CA LYS A 76 -5.24 44.30 14.39
C LYS A 76 -3.95 45.11 14.41
N GLU A 77 -2.83 44.51 14.00
CA GLU A 77 -1.53 45.16 13.82
C GLU A 77 -1.65 46.39 12.91
N THR A 78 -2.24 46.22 11.73
CA THR A 78 -2.45 47.31 10.75
C THR A 78 -3.25 48.48 11.36
N LYS A 79 -4.29 48.18 12.14
CA LYS A 79 -5.07 49.23 12.82
C LYS A 79 -4.25 49.94 13.91
N LYS A 80 -3.42 49.22 14.65
CA LYS A 80 -2.54 49.81 15.68
C LYS A 80 -1.44 50.66 15.06
N GLN A 81 -0.90 50.26 13.91
CA GLN A 81 0.05 51.04 13.12
C GLN A 81 -0.55 52.39 12.68
N GLN A 82 -1.76 52.37 12.09
CA GLN A 82 -2.48 53.59 11.71
C GLN A 82 -2.81 54.50 12.90
N ALA A 83 -3.10 53.92 14.07
CA ALA A 83 -3.37 54.68 15.29
C ALA A 83 -2.10 55.39 15.81
N LEU A 84 -0.95 54.72 15.77
CA LEU A 84 0.34 55.30 16.13
C LEU A 84 0.71 56.48 15.23
N GLU A 85 0.52 56.35 13.91
CA GLU A 85 0.77 57.44 12.96
C GLU A 85 -0.08 58.69 13.29
N LYS A 86 -1.37 58.48 13.60
CA LYS A 86 -2.27 59.57 14.00
C LYS A 86 -1.86 60.20 15.33
N ALA A 87 -1.46 59.39 16.32
CA ALA A 87 -0.99 59.88 17.63
C ALA A 87 0.30 60.69 17.50
N THR A 88 1.22 60.25 16.64
CA THR A 88 2.49 60.93 16.38
C THR A 88 2.30 62.33 15.79
N ILE A 89 1.27 62.53 14.96
CA ILE A 89 0.98 63.82 14.31
C ILE A 89 0.12 64.74 15.20
N LYS A 90 -0.86 64.18 15.95
CA LYS A 90 -1.95 64.96 16.59
C LYS A 90 -1.98 64.91 18.12
N SER A 91 -1.06 64.20 18.78
CA SER A 91 -1.12 63.95 20.24
C SER A 91 0.20 64.23 20.97
N GLY A 92 0.14 64.29 22.30
CA GLY A 92 1.31 64.46 23.18
C GLY A 92 2.11 63.16 23.39
N ILE A 93 3.35 63.31 23.89
CA ILE A 93 4.38 62.25 24.03
C ILE A 93 3.85 60.97 24.70
N ASP A 94 3.06 61.08 25.77
CA ASP A 94 2.56 59.92 26.51
C ASP A 94 1.58 59.07 25.70
N LYS A 95 0.72 59.69 24.88
CA LYS A 95 -0.20 58.96 23.99
C LYS A 95 0.57 58.21 22.90
N THR A 96 1.64 58.81 22.36
CA THR A 96 2.50 58.16 21.37
C THR A 96 3.20 56.93 21.96
N LYS A 97 3.73 57.03 23.19
CA LYS A 97 4.35 55.89 23.89
C LYS A 97 3.37 54.73 24.13
N ILE A 98 2.14 55.03 24.54
CA ILE A 98 1.10 54.00 24.73
C ILE A 98 0.80 53.30 23.40
N SER A 99 0.60 54.06 22.31
CA SER A 99 0.37 53.47 20.98
C SER A 99 1.55 52.62 20.47
N GLN A 100 2.78 52.96 20.82
CA GLN A 100 3.96 52.13 20.51
C GLN A 100 3.94 50.79 21.24
N LEU A 101 3.59 50.77 22.53
CA LEU A 101 3.47 49.53 23.30
C LEU A 101 2.34 48.64 22.77
N GLU A 102 1.19 49.22 22.43
CA GLU A 102 0.07 48.47 21.84
C GLU A 102 0.42 47.87 20.47
N LEU A 103 1.15 48.61 19.64
CA LEU A 103 1.67 48.11 18.36
C LEU A 103 2.66 46.97 18.57
N ALA A 104 3.60 47.11 19.52
CA ALA A 104 4.56 46.06 19.84
C ALA A 104 3.86 44.75 20.25
N GLY A 105 2.80 44.84 21.07
CA GLY A 105 1.98 43.68 21.42
C GLY A 105 1.27 43.05 20.21
N ALA A 106 0.69 43.87 19.32
CA ALA A 106 0.06 43.38 18.10
C ALA A 106 1.06 42.73 17.12
N ASN A 107 2.28 43.28 17.01
CA ASN A 107 3.35 42.68 16.22
C ASN A 107 3.75 41.30 16.78
N GLN A 108 3.85 41.16 18.11
CA GLN A 108 4.14 39.87 18.74
C GLN A 108 3.03 38.84 18.47
N GLU A 109 1.75 39.24 18.49
CA GLU A 109 0.64 38.36 18.12
C GLU A 109 0.72 37.89 16.66
N VAL A 110 1.11 38.77 15.73
CA VAL A 110 1.35 38.39 14.32
C VAL A 110 2.50 37.41 14.19
N VAL A 111 3.64 37.67 14.84
CA VAL A 111 4.80 36.78 14.81
C VAL A 111 4.44 35.40 15.37
N HIS A 112 3.75 35.36 16.51
CA HIS A 112 3.36 34.10 17.15
C HIS A 112 2.36 33.30 16.29
N SER A 113 1.32 33.95 15.76
CA SER A 113 0.34 33.28 14.89
C SER A 113 0.94 32.80 13.57
N ASN A 114 1.94 33.51 13.02
CA ASN A 114 2.65 33.09 11.83
C ASN A 114 3.53 31.85 12.10
N LEU A 115 4.33 31.89 13.17
CA LEU A 115 5.17 30.75 13.56
C LEU A 115 4.34 29.49 13.80
N ALA A 116 3.24 29.59 14.55
CA ALA A 116 2.35 28.46 14.82
C ALA A 116 1.79 27.86 13.52
N LEU A 117 1.33 28.70 12.59
CA LEU A 117 0.82 28.25 11.29
C LEU A 117 1.92 27.54 10.48
N THR A 118 3.13 28.12 10.41
CA THR A 118 4.25 27.54 9.67
C THR A 118 4.66 26.19 10.24
N GLU A 119 4.88 26.08 11.56
CA GLU A 119 5.24 24.81 12.22
C GLU A 119 4.16 23.74 12.00
N HIS A 120 2.89 24.14 12.07
CA HIS A 120 1.77 23.22 11.88
C HIS A 120 1.62 22.74 10.45
N VAL A 121 1.91 23.58 9.46
CA VAL A 121 1.96 23.21 8.04
C VAL A 121 3.16 22.29 7.78
N GLU A 122 4.34 22.67 8.26
CA GLU A 122 5.58 21.90 8.03
C GLU A 122 5.49 20.49 8.63
N ARG A 123 5.06 20.37 9.90
CA ARG A 123 4.87 19.07 10.54
C ARG A 123 3.88 18.20 9.78
N PHE A 124 2.81 18.81 9.27
CA PHE A 124 1.79 18.08 8.53
C PHE A 124 2.28 17.62 7.16
N GLU A 125 2.91 18.50 6.39
CA GLU A 125 3.46 18.14 5.07
C GLU A 125 4.54 17.06 5.21
N THR A 126 5.39 17.17 6.23
CA THR A 126 6.40 16.16 6.54
C THR A 126 5.76 14.81 6.85
N GLN A 127 4.79 14.77 7.77
CA GLN A 127 4.11 13.52 8.14
C GLN A 127 3.38 12.91 6.93
N LYS A 128 2.69 13.74 6.14
CA LYS A 128 2.04 13.32 4.88
C LYS A 128 3.01 12.58 3.96
N MET A 129 4.18 13.17 3.72
CA MET A 129 5.17 12.58 2.82
C MET A 129 5.69 11.24 3.35
N LEU A 130 5.94 11.16 4.66
CA LEU A 130 6.39 9.92 5.32
C LEU A 130 5.31 8.83 5.26
N ASP A 131 4.05 9.17 5.51
CA ASP A 131 2.94 8.23 5.47
C ASP A 131 2.73 7.66 4.06
N ILE A 132 2.71 8.53 3.03
CA ILE A 132 2.59 8.11 1.64
C ILE A 132 3.76 7.20 1.25
N LYS A 133 4.98 7.58 1.62
CA LYS A 133 6.17 6.77 1.37
C LYS A 133 6.05 5.38 1.99
N SER A 134 5.67 5.32 3.28
CA SER A 134 5.52 4.05 4.00
C SER A 134 4.43 3.16 3.39
N ILE A 135 3.28 3.73 2.98
CA ILE A 135 2.21 2.99 2.32
C ILE A 135 2.70 2.39 1.00
N LEU A 136 3.41 3.17 0.19
CA LEU A 136 3.95 2.69 -1.09
C LEU A 136 5.02 1.61 -0.88
N GLU A 137 5.88 1.76 0.11
CA GLU A 137 6.87 0.75 0.48
C GLU A 137 6.22 -0.58 0.89
N GLU A 138 5.13 -0.55 1.66
CA GLU A 138 4.39 -1.78 2.04
C GLU A 138 3.71 -2.45 0.83
N ILE A 139 3.18 -1.66 -0.11
CA ILE A 139 2.62 -2.20 -1.36
C ILE A 139 3.71 -2.91 -2.15
N LEU A 140 4.82 -2.21 -2.42
CA LEU A 140 5.93 -2.77 -3.20
C LEU A 140 6.51 -4.01 -2.52
N TYR A 141 6.72 -3.98 -1.21
CA TYR A 141 7.21 -5.12 -0.46
C TYR A 141 6.28 -6.33 -0.55
N SER A 142 4.96 -6.11 -0.43
CA SER A 142 3.97 -7.20 -0.50
C SER A 142 3.96 -7.85 -1.88
N GLU A 143 4.00 -7.06 -2.95
CA GLU A 143 4.10 -7.55 -4.33
C GLU A 143 5.42 -8.31 -4.56
N MET A 144 6.54 -7.78 -4.07
CA MET A 144 7.86 -8.44 -4.18
C MET A 144 7.86 -9.82 -3.51
N VAL A 145 7.33 -9.93 -2.29
CA VAL A 145 7.24 -11.21 -1.57
C VAL A 145 6.37 -12.20 -2.33
N PHE A 146 5.20 -11.76 -2.82
CA PHE A 146 4.31 -12.60 -3.61
C PHE A 146 4.97 -13.10 -4.90
N HIS A 147 5.59 -12.22 -5.65
CA HIS A 147 6.24 -12.57 -6.91
C HIS A 147 7.44 -13.48 -6.71
N ALA A 148 8.27 -13.24 -5.69
CA ALA A 148 9.38 -14.12 -5.34
C ALA A 148 8.89 -15.54 -5.03
N LYS A 149 7.86 -15.66 -4.19
CA LYS A 149 7.31 -16.97 -3.83
C LYS A 149 6.62 -17.67 -5.01
N SER A 150 5.93 -16.90 -5.86
CA SER A 150 5.32 -17.44 -7.07
C SER A 150 6.37 -18.00 -8.04
N LEU A 151 7.47 -17.28 -8.22
CA LEU A 151 8.56 -17.70 -9.08
C LEU A 151 9.23 -18.98 -8.55
N GLU A 152 9.44 -19.08 -7.25
CA GLU A 152 9.95 -20.29 -6.58
C GLU A 152 9.06 -21.50 -6.88
N LEU A 153 7.75 -21.40 -6.56
CA LEU A 153 6.78 -22.48 -6.75
C LEU A 153 6.66 -22.92 -8.22
N TYR A 154 6.65 -21.96 -9.15
CA TYR A 154 6.61 -22.30 -10.57
C TYR A 154 7.90 -22.93 -11.09
N SER A 155 9.04 -22.50 -10.56
CA SER A 155 10.34 -23.10 -10.94
C SER A 155 10.43 -24.55 -10.47
N GLU A 156 9.98 -24.83 -9.24
CA GLU A 156 9.92 -26.18 -8.69
C GLU A 156 8.96 -27.07 -9.49
N ALA A 157 7.72 -26.61 -9.72
CA ALA A 157 6.74 -27.36 -10.50
C ALA A 157 7.22 -27.64 -11.93
N LYS A 158 7.90 -26.67 -12.56
CA LYS A 158 8.52 -26.86 -13.88
C LYS A 158 9.60 -27.93 -13.85
N ASN A 159 10.47 -27.93 -12.85
CA ASN A 159 11.53 -28.93 -12.73
C ASN A 159 10.96 -30.33 -12.54
N ILE A 160 9.93 -30.49 -11.70
CA ILE A 160 9.23 -31.77 -11.51
C ILE A 160 8.59 -32.24 -12.82
N LEU A 161 7.91 -31.33 -13.52
CA LEU A 161 7.29 -31.65 -14.82
C LEU A 161 8.33 -32.09 -15.87
N GLN A 162 9.49 -31.45 -15.90
CA GLN A 162 10.57 -31.81 -16.83
C GLN A 162 11.29 -33.12 -16.45
N ALA A 163 11.27 -33.49 -15.18
CA ALA A 163 11.86 -34.73 -14.67
C ALA A 163 10.94 -35.94 -14.82
N ALA A 164 9.68 -35.75 -15.25
CA ALA A 164 8.73 -36.84 -15.46
C ALA A 164 9.24 -37.81 -16.53
N ASN A 165 9.39 -39.08 -16.15
CA ASN A 165 9.92 -40.12 -17.03
C ASN A 165 8.83 -40.66 -17.96
N ILE A 166 8.70 -40.02 -19.13
CA ILE A 166 7.69 -40.41 -20.13
C ILE A 166 8.02 -41.76 -20.77
N GLU A 167 9.30 -42.14 -20.85
CA GLU A 167 9.72 -43.41 -21.44
C GLU A 167 9.22 -44.60 -20.60
N GLU A 168 9.35 -44.51 -19.27
CA GLU A 168 8.83 -45.50 -18.33
C GLU A 168 7.29 -45.59 -18.38
N ASP A 169 6.61 -44.46 -18.56
CA ASP A 169 5.16 -44.45 -18.76
C ASP A 169 4.75 -45.18 -20.07
N ILE A 170 5.54 -45.02 -21.14
CA ILE A 170 5.32 -45.75 -22.41
C ILE A 170 5.58 -47.25 -22.24
N GLU A 171 6.65 -47.63 -21.54
CA GLU A 171 6.94 -49.04 -21.23
C GLU A 171 5.80 -49.67 -20.42
N TYR A 172 5.36 -48.99 -19.36
CA TYR A 172 4.21 -49.40 -18.54
C TYR A 172 2.93 -49.61 -19.37
N MET A 173 2.63 -48.69 -20.30
CA MET A 173 1.48 -48.86 -21.20
C MET A 173 1.64 -50.08 -22.12
N ASN A 174 2.82 -50.29 -22.70
CA ASN A 174 3.10 -51.41 -23.59
C ASN A 174 3.01 -52.75 -22.86
N GLU A 175 3.48 -52.84 -21.62
CA GLU A 175 3.34 -54.04 -20.79
C GLU A 175 1.88 -54.36 -20.50
N ARG A 176 1.07 -53.35 -20.12
CA ARG A 176 -0.38 -53.54 -19.92
C ARG A 176 -1.08 -54.02 -21.18
N LEU A 177 -0.74 -53.46 -22.35
CA LEU A 177 -1.35 -53.89 -23.62
C LEU A 177 -1.01 -55.34 -23.96
N LYS A 178 0.23 -55.77 -23.75
CA LYS A 178 0.63 -57.18 -23.94
C LYS A 178 -0.16 -58.12 -23.03
N PHE A 179 -0.29 -57.77 -21.76
CA PHE A 179 -1.05 -58.57 -20.79
C PHE A 179 -2.53 -58.71 -21.17
N THR A 180 -3.17 -57.61 -21.63
CA THR A 180 -4.56 -57.67 -22.10
C THR A 180 -4.75 -58.55 -23.34
N HIS A 181 -3.77 -58.58 -24.25
CA HIS A 181 -3.83 -59.45 -25.43
C HIS A 181 -3.74 -60.93 -25.07
N GLU A 182 -2.88 -61.28 -24.11
CA GLU A 182 -2.73 -62.65 -23.61
C GLU A 182 -3.99 -63.15 -22.89
N GLU A 183 -4.64 -62.31 -22.07
CA GLU A 183 -5.92 -62.64 -21.44
C GLU A 183 -7.05 -62.87 -22.46
N ASP A 184 -7.11 -62.07 -23.52
CA ASP A 184 -8.11 -62.21 -24.58
C ASP A 184 -7.89 -63.47 -25.43
N LEU A 185 -6.65 -63.93 -25.58
CA LEU A 185 -6.33 -65.20 -26.24
C LEU A 185 -6.74 -66.40 -25.36
N ILE A 186 -6.54 -66.31 -24.04
CA ILE A 186 -6.95 -67.36 -23.09
C ILE A 186 -8.48 -67.47 -23.01
N LYS A 187 -9.22 -66.36 -23.04
CA LYS A 187 -10.70 -66.37 -23.04
C LYS A 187 -11.34 -66.89 -24.34
N LYS A 188 -10.56 -66.99 -25.43
CA LYS A 188 -11.03 -67.50 -26.74
C LYS A 188 -10.76 -68.99 -26.96
N GLN A 189 -10.08 -69.66 -26.03
CA GLN A 189 -9.88 -71.12 -26.00
C GLN A 189 -10.91 -71.78 -25.10
#